data_AF-A0A6A4G5A6-F1
#
_entry.id   AF-A0A6A4G5A6-F1
#
_cell.length_a   1.000
_cell.length_b   1.000
_cell.length_c   1.000
_cell.angle_alpha   90.00
_cell.angle_beta   90.00
_cell.angle_gamma   90.00
#
_symmetry.space_group_name_H-M   'P 1'
#
loop_
_entity.id
_entity.type
_entity.pdbx_description
1 polymer ?
#
loop_
_entity_poly.entity_id
_entity_poly.type
_entity_poly.pdbx_seq_one_letter_code
_entity_poly.pdbx_strand_id
1 'polypeptide(L)'
;MSKTAADANGAKKKAAPKSRKRKTSDVGATSRAGGSPAKRLAGDAAAAIAANGTGAETHAQAAQLKPFVRGELVESIKHMLFGFGDEAEPLDETAELMEDMVVEYVHAMTKKAMELATIKGKLDTECFIFLIRKDPERYDRIAELLRANDEFRAALNSGFDPSDEKMY
;
A
#
# COMPACT_ATOMS: atom_id res chain seq x y z
N MET A 1 -32.63 47.39 -47.50
CA MET A 1 -31.24 47.43 -47.00
C MET A 1 -30.69 46.01 -47.13
N SER A 2 -30.15 45.66 -48.31
CA SER A 2 -28.69 45.52 -48.56
C SER A 2 -28.13 44.21 -47.96
N LYS A 3 -27.92 43.14 -48.75
CA LYS A 3 -26.62 42.71 -49.35
C LYS A 3 -25.57 42.32 -48.27
N THR A 4 -24.75 41.27 -48.29
CA THR A 4 -24.32 40.16 -49.18
C THR A 4 -23.08 39.56 -48.50
N ALA A 5 -22.76 38.28 -48.75
CA ALA A 5 -21.39 37.71 -48.87
C ALA A 5 -20.44 37.78 -47.64
N ALA A 6 -19.29 37.14 -47.57
CA ALA A 6 -18.69 35.89 -48.03
C ALA A 6 -17.24 35.93 -47.49
N ASP A 7 -16.68 34.77 -47.14
CA ASP A 7 -15.29 34.35 -47.35
C ASP A 7 -14.05 35.03 -46.67
N ALA A 8 -12.96 34.24 -46.70
CA ALA A 8 -11.54 34.47 -46.40
C ALA A 8 -11.08 34.16 -44.95
N ASN A 9 -10.30 33.11 -44.64
CA ASN A 9 -8.97 32.64 -45.13
C ASN A 9 -7.76 33.41 -44.57
N GLY A 10 -6.75 32.69 -44.05
CA GLY A 10 -5.43 33.21 -43.64
C GLY A 10 -4.84 32.49 -42.42
N ALA A 11 -4.14 31.35 -42.56
CA ALA A 11 -2.72 31.20 -42.90
C ALA A 11 -1.74 31.21 -41.69
N LYS A 12 -1.18 30.01 -41.43
CA LYS A 12 0.22 29.66 -41.07
C LYS A 12 0.98 30.52 -40.03
N LYS A 13 1.54 29.84 -39.01
CA LYS A 13 3.02 29.74 -38.83
C LYS A 13 3.45 28.67 -37.82
N LYS A 14 4.46 27.91 -38.26
CA LYS A 14 5.25 26.90 -37.56
C LYS A 14 6.10 27.52 -36.44
N ALA A 15 6.36 26.79 -35.37
CA ALA A 15 7.68 26.73 -34.73
C ALA A 15 7.78 25.53 -33.76
N ALA A 16 8.69 24.59 -34.08
CA ALA A 16 9.21 23.60 -33.14
C ALA A 16 10.44 24.17 -32.42
N PRO A 17 10.80 23.66 -31.23
CA PRO A 17 12.19 23.69 -30.79
C PRO A 17 12.82 22.30 -30.65
N LYS A 18 14.08 22.29 -31.09
CA LYS A 18 15.01 21.20 -31.33
C LYS A 18 15.35 20.33 -30.11
N SER A 19 15.64 19.08 -30.47
CA SER A 19 16.39 18.05 -29.75
C SER A 19 17.74 18.53 -29.21
N ARG A 20 18.06 18.14 -27.97
CA ARG A 20 19.39 18.31 -27.37
C ARG A 20 19.94 16.94 -26.95
N LYS A 21 20.89 16.46 -27.76
CA LYS A 21 21.70 15.26 -27.58
C LYS A 21 22.93 15.60 -26.72
N ARG A 22 23.19 14.86 -25.63
CA ARG A 22 24.51 14.72 -25.00
C ARG A 22 24.65 13.24 -24.66
N LYS A 23 25.44 12.50 -25.44
CA LYS A 23 26.90 12.29 -25.35
C LYS A 23 27.19 11.24 -24.28
N THR A 24 27.38 10.05 -24.81
CA THR A 24 28.00 8.87 -24.22
C THR A 24 29.46 9.14 -23.85
N SER A 25 29.92 8.59 -22.74
CA SER A 25 31.28 8.06 -22.63
C SER A 25 31.30 6.93 -21.62
N ASP A 26 31.56 5.76 -22.19
CA ASP A 26 32.05 4.51 -21.62
C ASP A 26 33.44 4.68 -20.97
N VAL A 27 33.94 3.59 -20.36
CA VAL A 27 35.27 3.31 -19.76
C VAL A 27 35.33 3.59 -18.25
N GLY A 28 35.65 2.64 -17.38
CA GLY A 28 36.17 1.29 -17.54
C GLY A 28 36.65 0.78 -16.18
N ALA A 29 36.59 -0.54 -15.99
CA ALA A 29 37.00 -1.27 -14.82
C ALA A 29 38.47 -1.02 -14.41
N THR A 30 38.78 -1.16 -13.11
CA THR A 30 39.88 -2.03 -12.65
C THR A 30 39.82 -2.28 -11.14
N SER A 31 40.08 -3.53 -10.82
CA SER A 31 40.18 -4.24 -9.55
C SER A 31 41.39 -3.88 -8.69
N ARG A 32 41.25 -3.98 -7.35
CA ARG A 32 42.25 -4.47 -6.38
C ARG A 32 41.52 -4.74 -5.05
N ALA A 33 41.15 -5.99 -4.75
CA ALA A 33 41.98 -7.03 -4.12
C ALA A 33 42.46 -6.69 -2.71
N GLY A 34 41.87 -7.40 -1.73
CA GLY A 34 42.65 -8.07 -0.69
C GLY A 34 42.64 -7.49 0.72
N GLY A 35 42.07 -8.26 1.65
CA GLY A 35 42.68 -8.44 2.98
C GLY A 35 41.97 -7.77 4.16
N SER A 36 41.02 -8.48 4.77
CA SER A 36 40.77 -8.32 6.21
C SER A 36 41.97 -8.84 7.00
N PRO A 37 42.16 -8.33 8.22
CA PRO A 37 42.18 -9.27 9.34
C PRO A 37 41.34 -8.77 10.52
N ALA A 38 40.56 -9.69 11.07
CA ALA A 38 39.87 -9.53 12.34
C ALA A 38 40.85 -9.58 13.51
N LYS A 39 40.73 -8.69 14.51
CA LYS A 39 41.01 -9.04 15.93
C LYS A 39 40.58 -7.96 16.95
N ARG A 40 39.58 -8.32 17.77
CA ARG A 40 39.42 -8.10 19.23
C ARG A 40 39.19 -6.67 19.75
N LEU A 41 38.57 -6.42 20.89
CA LEU A 41 37.65 -7.09 21.83
C LEU A 41 37.34 -6.00 22.89
N ALA A 42 36.08 -5.86 23.29
CA ALA A 42 35.55 -5.32 24.55
C ALA A 42 36.21 -4.08 25.24
N GLY A 43 35.36 -3.09 25.55
CA GLY A 43 35.60 -2.05 26.56
C GLY A 43 34.29 -1.38 26.97
N ASP A 44 34.11 -1.21 28.27
CA ASP A 44 32.86 -1.11 29.01
C ASP A 44 32.01 0.17 28.88
N ALA A 45 30.73 -0.03 29.21
CA ALA A 45 29.81 0.84 29.96
C ALA A 45 29.95 2.37 29.90
N ALA A 46 28.93 3.01 29.32
CA ALA A 46 28.47 4.32 29.76
C ALA A 46 26.94 4.38 29.71
N ALA A 47 26.32 4.44 30.89
CA ALA A 47 24.91 4.73 31.07
C ALA A 47 24.63 6.20 30.71
N ALA A 48 23.59 6.46 29.91
CA ALA A 48 23.02 7.78 29.76
C ALA A 48 21.51 7.68 29.43
N ILE A 49 20.72 7.78 30.50
CA ILE A 49 19.55 8.64 30.68
C ILE A 49 18.47 8.62 29.59
N ALA A 50 17.34 8.04 29.98
CA ALA A 50 16.05 8.11 29.30
C ALA A 50 15.55 9.56 29.19
N ALA A 51 15.23 9.96 27.96
CA ALA A 51 14.39 11.11 27.64
C ALA A 51 13.62 10.79 26.36
N ASN A 52 12.47 10.11 26.50
CA ASN A 52 11.58 9.86 25.36
C ASN A 52 10.63 11.03 25.22
N GLY A 53 10.91 11.89 24.25
CA GLY A 53 10.06 13.00 23.84
C GLY A 53 10.15 13.23 22.33
N THR A 54 9.01 13.04 21.67
CA THR A 54 8.55 13.69 20.43
C THR A 54 9.00 13.17 19.05
N GLY A 55 8.03 13.16 18.12
CA GLY A 55 8.24 13.38 16.68
C GLY A 55 8.34 12.09 15.86
N ALA A 56 7.25 11.50 15.40
CA ALA A 56 6.60 11.88 14.14
C ALA A 56 7.43 11.71 12.86
N GLU A 57 8.56 11.00 12.82
CA GLU A 57 9.17 10.55 11.55
C GLU A 57 9.98 9.26 11.76
N THR A 58 9.44 8.08 11.41
CA THR A 58 10.21 6.86 11.03
C THR A 58 9.28 5.66 10.79
N HIS A 59 8.59 5.61 9.64
CA HIS A 59 8.14 4.33 9.08
C HIS A 59 8.48 4.23 7.60
N ALA A 60 9.76 4.43 7.29
CA ALA A 60 10.39 3.91 6.07
C ALA A 60 11.58 3.01 6.43
N GLN A 61 11.54 2.35 7.60
CA GLN A 61 12.25 1.10 7.75
C GLN A 61 11.54 0.14 6.81
N ALA A 62 12.25 -0.40 5.82
CA ALA A 62 11.75 -1.50 5.01
C ALA A 62 11.36 -2.60 5.98
N ALA A 63 10.06 -2.69 6.31
CA ALA A 63 9.54 -3.71 7.18
C ALA A 63 9.95 -5.02 6.52
N GLN A 64 10.82 -5.78 7.18
CA GLN A 64 11.10 -7.14 6.76
C GLN A 64 9.79 -7.90 6.95
N LEU A 65 9.03 -7.97 5.86
CA LEU A 65 7.75 -8.65 5.84
C LEU A 65 8.07 -10.11 6.16
N LYS A 66 7.57 -10.57 7.31
CA LYS A 66 7.63 -11.98 7.68
C LYS A 66 7.01 -12.75 6.50
N PRO A 67 7.71 -13.77 5.96
CA PRO A 67 7.11 -14.60 4.92
C PRO A 67 5.83 -15.22 5.48
N PHE A 68 4.76 -15.15 4.69
CA PHE A 68 3.49 -15.79 5.03
C PHE A 68 3.70 -17.29 5.24
N VAL A 69 3.28 -17.82 6.38
CA VAL A 69 3.38 -19.24 6.69
C VAL A 69 1.99 -19.85 6.57
N ARG A 70 1.87 -20.93 5.77
CA ARG A 70 0.62 -21.69 5.64
C ARG A 70 0.17 -22.19 7.02
N GLY A 71 -1.12 -22.08 7.29
CA GLY A 71 -1.72 -22.42 8.58
C GLY A 71 -1.95 -21.21 9.49
N GLU A 72 -1.34 -20.04 9.20
CA GLU A 72 -1.49 -18.84 10.06
C GLU A 72 -2.91 -18.28 10.03
N LEU A 73 -3.69 -18.52 8.96
CA LEU A 73 -5.05 -17.99 8.83
C LEU A 73 -6.14 -18.97 9.26
N VAL A 74 -5.82 -20.26 9.44
CA VAL A 74 -6.81 -21.33 9.66
C VAL A 74 -7.79 -20.98 10.78
N GLU A 75 -7.29 -20.56 11.95
CA GLU A 75 -8.14 -20.24 13.09
C GLU A 75 -9.06 -19.04 12.84
N SER A 76 -8.57 -18.01 12.15
CA SER A 76 -9.39 -16.86 11.76
C SER A 76 -10.43 -17.23 10.70
N ILE A 77 -10.09 -18.16 9.81
CA ILE A 77 -10.99 -18.66 8.77
C ILE A 77 -12.12 -19.46 9.38
N LYS A 78 -11.87 -20.32 10.38
CA LYS A 78 -12.93 -21.04 11.10
C LYS A 78 -13.98 -20.09 11.70
N HIS A 79 -13.53 -19.03 12.36
CA HIS A 79 -14.44 -18.01 12.90
C HIS A 79 -15.23 -17.28 11.79
N MET A 80 -14.60 -17.01 10.65
CA MET A 80 -15.30 -16.41 9.50
C MET A 80 -16.33 -17.38 8.92
N LEU A 81 -16.00 -18.65 8.73
CA LEU A 81 -16.91 -19.69 8.23
C LEU A 81 -18.17 -19.75 9.09
N PHE A 82 -18.02 -19.81 10.41
CA PHE A 82 -19.15 -19.73 11.34
C PHE A 82 -19.95 -18.43 11.18
N GLY A 83 -19.27 -17.29 11.02
CA GLY A 83 -19.91 -16.00 10.74
C GLY A 83 -20.70 -15.94 9.42
N PHE A 84 -20.39 -16.82 8.47
CA PHE A 84 -21.14 -17.01 7.22
C PHE A 84 -22.24 -18.08 7.32
N GLY A 85 -22.42 -18.69 8.50
CA GLY A 85 -23.47 -19.68 8.77
C GLY A 85 -23.04 -21.14 8.62
N ASP A 86 -21.74 -21.42 8.58
CA ASP A 86 -21.20 -22.78 8.64
C ASP A 86 -21.29 -23.37 10.07
N GLU A 87 -20.81 -24.60 10.25
CA GLU A 87 -20.71 -25.26 11.56
C GLU A 87 -19.78 -24.48 12.52
N ALA A 88 -20.05 -24.58 13.83
CA ALA A 88 -19.25 -23.92 14.86
C ALA A 88 -17.81 -24.42 14.92
N GLU A 89 -17.58 -25.68 14.55
CA GLU A 89 -16.26 -26.31 14.50
C GLU A 89 -16.08 -27.00 13.14
N PRO A 90 -15.78 -26.24 12.07
CA PRO A 90 -15.59 -26.80 10.74
C PRO A 90 -14.30 -27.62 10.69
N LEU A 91 -14.27 -28.62 9.80
CA LEU A 91 -13.13 -29.51 9.62
C LEU A 91 -11.84 -28.73 9.27
N ASP A 92 -10.72 -29.14 9.86
CA ASP A 92 -9.41 -28.52 9.61
C ASP A 92 -9.06 -28.51 8.12
N GLU A 93 -9.34 -29.61 7.43
CA GLU A 93 -9.12 -29.77 5.98
C GLU A 93 -9.90 -28.74 5.16
N THR A 94 -11.11 -28.37 5.60
CA THR A 94 -11.94 -27.34 4.95
C THR A 94 -11.35 -25.96 5.16
N ALA A 95 -10.90 -25.66 6.39
CA ALA A 95 -10.26 -24.39 6.71
C ALA A 95 -8.91 -24.22 6.01
N GLU A 96 -8.10 -25.28 5.91
CA GLU A 96 -6.84 -25.29 5.16
C GLU A 96 -7.06 -25.07 3.66
N LEU A 97 -8.05 -25.74 3.06
CA LEU A 97 -8.40 -25.51 1.65
C LEU A 97 -8.89 -24.08 1.42
N MET A 98 -9.71 -23.55 2.33
CA MET A 98 -10.18 -22.18 2.25
C MET A 98 -9.04 -21.17 2.38
N GLU A 99 -8.03 -21.45 3.22
CA GLU A 99 -6.80 -20.64 3.30
C GLU A 99 -6.10 -20.57 1.94
N ASP A 100 -5.89 -21.71 1.29
CA ASP A 100 -5.24 -21.74 -0.03
C ASP A 100 -6.00 -20.90 -1.07
N MET A 101 -7.32 -21.04 -1.10
CA MET A 101 -8.19 -20.28 -2.01
C MET A 101 -8.12 -18.77 -1.74
N VAL A 102 -8.12 -18.37 -0.47
CA VAL A 102 -8.04 -16.96 -0.07
C VAL A 102 -6.68 -16.38 -0.45
N VAL A 103 -5.59 -17.10 -0.20
CA VAL A 103 -4.23 -16.66 -0.56
C VAL A 103 -4.10 -16.49 -2.07
N GLU A 104 -4.61 -17.44 -2.86
CA GLU A 104 -4.63 -17.33 -4.32
C GLU A 104 -5.43 -16.12 -4.78
N TYR A 105 -6.62 -15.91 -4.21
CA TYR A 105 -7.48 -14.77 -4.53
C TYR A 105 -6.79 -13.44 -4.22
N VAL A 106 -6.18 -13.28 -3.04
CA VAL A 106 -5.46 -12.07 -2.66
C VAL A 106 -4.29 -11.80 -3.60
N HIS A 107 -3.52 -12.83 -3.97
CA HIS A 107 -2.46 -12.69 -4.96
C HIS A 107 -2.99 -12.24 -6.32
N ALA A 108 -4.04 -12.87 -6.83
CA ALA A 108 -4.63 -12.52 -8.12
C ALA A 108 -5.20 -11.10 -8.14
N MET A 109 -5.88 -10.70 -7.06
CA MET A 109 -6.46 -9.36 -6.90
C MET A 109 -5.36 -8.30 -6.81
N THR A 110 -4.31 -8.55 -6.03
CA THR A 110 -3.20 -7.62 -5.83
C THR A 110 -2.40 -7.42 -7.12
N LYS A 111 -2.16 -8.47 -7.91
CA LYS A 111 -1.53 -8.35 -9.24
C LYS A 111 -2.29 -7.39 -10.15
N LYS A 112 -3.61 -7.55 -10.25
CA LYS A 112 -4.47 -6.64 -11.03
C LYS A 112 -4.43 -5.21 -10.49
N ALA A 113 -4.42 -5.04 -9.17
CA ALA A 113 -4.33 -3.72 -8.54
C ALA A 113 -2.97 -3.05 -8.81
N MET A 114 -1.89 -3.81 -8.86
CA MET A 114 -0.54 -3.32 -9.21
C MET A 114 -0.45 -2.86 -10.67
N GLU A 115 -1.12 -3.55 -11.60
CA GLU A 115 -1.21 -3.10 -13.00
C GLU A 115 -1.88 -1.73 -13.10
N LEU A 116 -2.98 -1.53 -12.37
CA LEU A 116 -3.66 -0.22 -12.28
C LEU A 116 -2.79 0.83 -11.59
N ALA A 117 -2.08 0.45 -10.53
CA ALA A 117 -1.16 1.31 -9.81
C ALA A 117 0.00 1.81 -10.69
N THR A 118 0.43 1.01 -11.67
CA THR A 118 1.48 1.39 -12.63
C THR A 118 1.02 2.57 -13.50
N ILE A 119 -0.26 2.59 -13.89
CA ILE A 119 -0.86 3.68 -14.67
C ILE A 119 -1.11 4.91 -13.78
N LYS A 120 -1.63 4.67 -12.57
CA LYS A 120 -1.96 5.73 -11.60
C LYS A 120 -0.72 6.36 -10.93
N GLY A 121 0.40 5.65 -10.91
CA GLY A 121 1.66 6.04 -10.28
C GLY A 121 1.77 5.68 -8.78
N LYS A 122 0.70 5.16 -8.16
CA LYS A 122 0.73 4.66 -6.77
C LYS A 122 -0.28 3.53 -6.56
N LEU A 123 0.06 2.59 -5.67
CA LEU A 123 -0.88 1.59 -5.18
C LEU A 123 -1.66 2.19 -4.01
N ASP A 124 -2.97 2.28 -4.17
CA ASP A 124 -3.87 2.94 -3.22
C ASP A 124 -5.20 2.16 -3.13
N THR A 125 -6.04 2.47 -2.15
CA THR A 125 -7.35 1.82 -1.94
C THR A 125 -8.24 1.91 -3.18
N GLU A 126 -8.20 3.05 -3.89
CA GLU A 126 -8.95 3.26 -5.13
C GLU A 126 -8.61 2.23 -6.22
N CYS A 127 -7.39 1.68 -6.25
CA CYS A 127 -7.01 0.65 -7.22
C CYS A 127 -7.82 -0.63 -6.99
N PHE A 128 -8.08 -0.99 -5.73
CA PHE A 128 -8.90 -2.14 -5.37
C PHE A 128 -10.39 -1.85 -5.60
N ILE A 129 -10.87 -0.66 -5.22
CA ILE A 129 -12.26 -0.24 -5.44
C ILE A 129 -12.60 -0.29 -6.94
N PHE A 130 -11.68 0.16 -7.81
CA PHE A 130 -11.87 0.11 -9.25
C PHE A 130 -12.05 -1.31 -9.80
N LEU A 131 -11.41 -2.32 -9.20
CA LEU A 131 -11.59 -3.72 -9.60
C LEU A 131 -12.97 -4.26 -9.20
N ILE A 132 -13.51 -3.81 -8.05
CA ILE A 132 -14.76 -4.30 -7.46
C ILE A 132 -15.99 -3.56 -7.99
N ARG A 133 -15.83 -2.38 -8.62
CA ARG A 133 -16.89 -1.48 -9.10
C ARG A 133 -18.05 -2.07 -9.91
N LYS A 134 -17.94 -3.32 -10.39
CA LYS A 134 -18.99 -4.01 -11.13
C LYS A 134 -20.01 -4.68 -10.20
N ASP A 135 -19.65 -4.92 -8.95
CA ASP A 135 -20.50 -5.50 -7.92
C ASP A 135 -21.02 -4.36 -7.01
N PRO A 136 -22.28 -3.93 -7.18
CA PRO A 136 -22.81 -2.79 -6.45
C PRO A 136 -22.91 -3.06 -4.94
N GLU A 137 -23.29 -4.27 -4.54
CA GLU A 137 -23.43 -4.63 -3.12
C GLU A 137 -22.09 -4.57 -2.39
N ARG A 138 -21.03 -5.10 -3.01
CA ARG A 138 -19.69 -5.00 -2.44
C ARG A 138 -19.15 -3.58 -2.47
N TYR A 139 -19.44 -2.83 -3.54
CA TYR A 139 -18.99 -1.45 -3.67
C TYR A 139 -19.55 -0.56 -2.56
N ASP A 140 -20.86 -0.64 -2.31
CA ASP A 140 -21.54 0.14 -1.27
C ASP A 140 -21.04 -0.24 0.12
N ARG A 141 -20.89 -1.54 0.39
CA ARG A 141 -20.35 -2.03 1.66
C ARG A 141 -18.93 -1.54 1.93
N ILE A 142 -18.08 -1.46 0.91
CA ILE A 142 -16.72 -0.91 1.06
C ILE A 142 -16.77 0.57 1.42
N ALA A 143 -17.66 1.34 0.80
CA ALA A 143 -17.81 2.76 1.09
C ALA A 143 -18.27 3.00 2.55
N GLU A 144 -19.21 2.18 3.04
CA GLU A 144 -19.65 2.21 4.44
C GLU A 144 -18.52 1.87 5.42
N LEU A 145 -17.76 0.79 5.16
CA LEU A 145 -16.67 0.35 6.03
C LEU A 145 -15.53 1.37 6.11
N LEU A 146 -15.18 2.02 5.00
CA LEU A 146 -14.17 3.08 4.99
C LEU A 146 -14.64 4.30 5.78
N ARG A 147 -15.90 4.71 5.61
CA ARG A 147 -16.49 5.80 6.38
C ARG A 147 -16.47 5.52 7.88
N ALA A 148 -16.88 4.31 8.28
CA ALA A 148 -16.84 3.91 9.69
C ALA A 148 -15.41 3.89 10.23
N ASN A 149 -14.43 3.40 9.44
CA ASN A 149 -13.03 3.39 9.85
C ASN A 149 -12.48 4.81 10.09
N ASP A 150 -12.83 5.76 9.22
CA ASP A 150 -12.44 7.16 9.37
C ASP A 150 -13.03 7.78 10.65
N GLU A 151 -14.28 7.46 10.96
CA GLU A 151 -14.94 7.87 12.21
C GLU A 151 -14.27 7.27 13.45
N PHE A 152 -13.96 5.96 13.43
CA PHE A 152 -13.22 5.30 14.52
C PHE A 152 -11.84 5.94 14.72
N ARG A 153 -11.12 6.24 13.65
CA ARG A 153 -9.81 6.90 13.72
C ARG A 153 -9.92 8.31 14.25
N ALA A 154 -10.94 9.06 13.84
CA ALA A 154 -11.20 10.39 14.38
C ALA A 154 -11.50 10.35 15.88
N ALA A 155 -12.31 9.39 16.34
CA ALA A 155 -12.61 9.19 17.76
C ALA A 155 -11.35 8.87 18.57
N LEU A 156 -10.51 7.93 18.11
CA LEU A 156 -9.24 7.58 18.76
C LEU A 156 -8.27 8.79 18.82
N ASN A 157 -8.27 9.63 17.78
CA ASN A 157 -7.41 10.80 17.71
C ASN A 157 -7.99 12.03 18.43
N SER A 158 -9.26 12.00 18.84
CA SER A 158 -9.94 13.11 19.53
C SER A 158 -9.50 13.28 21.00
N GLY A 159 -8.70 12.35 21.52
CA GLY A 159 -8.30 12.34 22.93
C GLY A 159 -9.39 11.82 23.88
N PHE A 160 -10.46 11.21 23.34
CA PHE A 160 -11.49 10.56 24.12
C PHE A 160 -10.96 9.27 24.73
N ASP A 161 -10.67 9.29 26.03
CA ASP A 161 -10.39 8.10 26.82
C ASP A 161 -11.70 7.66 27.52
N PRO A 162 -12.32 6.53 27.11
CA PRO A 162 -13.54 6.02 27.75
C PRO A 162 -13.33 5.57 29.21
N SER A 163 -12.07 5.51 29.68
CA SER A 163 -11.73 5.25 31.08
C SER A 163 -11.45 6.50 31.91
N ASP A 164 -11.58 7.71 31.32
CA ASP A 164 -11.47 8.98 32.06
C ASP A 164 -12.76 9.21 32.88
N GLU A 165 -12.85 8.47 33.98
CA GLU A 165 -13.94 8.43 34.98
C GLU A 165 -14.17 9.78 35.70
N LYS A 166 -13.50 10.86 35.28
CA LYS A 166 -13.53 12.19 35.91
C LYS A 166 -14.59 13.15 35.37
N MET A 167 -15.57 12.66 34.61
CA MET A 167 -16.65 13.48 34.06
C MET A 167 -17.95 13.50 34.88
N TYR A 168 -17.91 13.07 36.15
CA TYR A 168 -18.99 13.31 37.11
C TYR A 168 -18.44 13.71 38.50
#